data_AF-A0A7J4N690-F1
#
_entry.id   AF-A0A7J4N690-F1
#
_cell.length_a   1.000
_cell.length_b   1.000
_cell.length_c   1.000
_cell.angle_alpha   90.00
_cell.angle_beta   90.00
_cell.angle_gamma   90.00
#
_symmetry.space_group_name_H-M   'P 1'
#
loop_
_entity.id
_entity.type
_entity.pdbx_description
1 polymer ?
#
loop_
_entity_poly.entity_id
_entity_poly.type
_entity_poly.pdbx_seq_one_letter_code
_entity_poly.pdbx_strand_id
1 'polypeptide(L)'
;MPKNVAKTLAFLRKKEETTSVEIEIMTALRQPEVSIAMQELRRRKWVIKRDIKKEGKGRPVHAYKLAIPFDKIIETLEKEERKRMESIEKNIDQLKALSLNQ
;
A
#
# COMPACT_ATOMS: atom_id res chain seq x y z
N MET A 1 3.57 -2.73 -6.99
CA MET A 1 2.53 -2.71 -5.92
C MET A 1 1.21 -3.28 -6.47
N PRO A 2 0.47 -4.13 -5.74
CA PRO A 2 -0.81 -4.68 -6.23
C PRO A 2 -1.89 -3.60 -6.40
N LYS A 3 -2.77 -3.76 -7.40
CA LYS A 3 -3.81 -2.77 -7.76
C LYS A 3 -4.73 -2.40 -6.60
N ASN A 4 -5.14 -3.38 -5.78
CA ASN A 4 -6.04 -3.16 -4.65
C ASN A 4 -5.39 -2.34 -3.53
N VAL A 5 -4.08 -2.51 -3.32
CA VAL A 5 -3.29 -1.71 -2.37
C VAL A 5 -3.24 -0.26 -2.83
N ALA A 6 -2.95 -0.04 -4.12
CA ALA A 6 -2.89 1.30 -4.71
C ALA A 6 -4.24 2.03 -4.65
N LYS A 7 -5.35 1.35 -4.99
CA LYS A 7 -6.71 1.91 -4.87
C LYS A 7 -7.02 2.33 -3.43
N THR A 8 -6.73 1.47 -2.46
CA THR A 8 -6.98 1.74 -1.04
C THR A 8 -6.15 2.93 -0.56
N LEU A 9 -4.87 2.97 -0.92
CA LEU A 9 -3.96 4.07 -0.58
C LEU A 9 -4.39 5.41 -1.21
N ALA A 10 -4.80 5.40 -2.48
CA ALA A 10 -5.28 6.61 -3.15
C ALA A 10 -6.57 7.15 -2.52
N PHE A 11 -7.44 6.26 -2.02
CA PHE A 11 -8.64 6.66 -1.30
C PHE A 11 -8.31 7.30 0.06
N LEU A 12 -7.35 6.74 0.81
CA LEU A 12 -6.89 7.28 2.09
C LEU A 12 -6.32 8.71 1.99
N ARG A 13 -5.86 9.13 0.81
CA ARG A 13 -5.42 10.53 0.58
C ARG A 13 -6.57 11.54 0.73
N LYS A 14 -7.80 11.15 0.40
CA LYS A 14 -8.94 12.07 0.30
C LYS A 14 -9.60 12.41 1.63
N LYS A 15 -9.33 11.63 2.68
CA LYS A 15 -9.95 11.76 4.01
C LYS A 15 -8.88 11.65 5.09
N GLU A 16 -9.02 12.44 6.16
CA GLU A 16 -8.10 12.36 7.31
C GLU A 16 -8.20 11.02 8.05
N GLU A 17 -9.42 10.46 8.16
CA GLU A 17 -9.68 9.15 8.73
C GLU A 17 -10.84 8.49 7.96
N THR A 18 -10.79 7.18 7.79
CA THR A 18 -11.86 6.40 7.15
C THR A 18 -12.01 5.01 7.74
N THR A 19 -13.21 4.44 7.67
CA THR A 19 -13.49 3.10 8.21
C THR A 19 -13.35 2.00 7.16
N SER A 20 -13.12 0.76 7.59
CA SER A 20 -13.07 -0.38 6.67
C SER A 20 -14.31 -0.54 5.79
N VAL A 21 -15.49 -0.12 6.28
CA VAL A 21 -16.77 -0.20 5.56
C VAL A 21 -16.84 0.87 4.47
N GLU A 22 -16.43 2.10 4.77
CA GLU A 22 -16.38 3.16 3.77
C GLU A 22 -15.41 2.83 2.65
N ILE A 23 -14.27 2.23 2.97
CA ILE A 23 -13.28 1.84 1.96
C ILE A 23 -13.87 0.77 1.04
N GLU A 24 -14.52 -0.26 1.59
CA GLU A 24 -15.16 -1.31 0.79
C GLU A 24 -16.16 -0.71 -0.22
N ILE A 25 -17.04 0.18 0.26
CA ILE A 25 -18.04 0.85 -0.60
C ILE A 25 -17.36 1.72 -1.67
N MET A 26 -16.39 2.55 -1.27
CA MET A 26 -15.80 3.55 -2.17
C MET A 26 -14.77 2.99 -3.14
N THR A 27 -14.12 1.87 -2.80
CA THR A 27 -13.12 1.21 -3.66
C THR A 27 -13.70 0.05 -4.46
N ALA A 28 -14.96 -0.32 -4.20
CA ALA A 28 -15.63 -1.52 -4.71
C ALA A 28 -14.82 -2.81 -4.46
N LEU A 29 -14.06 -2.83 -3.36
CA LEU A 29 -13.28 -3.98 -2.92
C LEU A 29 -14.02 -4.68 -1.79
N ARG A 30 -14.04 -6.01 -1.80
CA ARG A 30 -14.65 -6.77 -0.70
C ARG A 30 -13.80 -6.63 0.57
N GLN A 31 -14.45 -6.75 1.72
CA GLN A 31 -13.80 -6.76 3.05
C GLN A 31 -12.46 -7.53 3.15
N PRO A 32 -12.33 -8.78 2.61
CA PRO A 32 -11.06 -9.51 2.64
C PRO A 32 -9.95 -8.81 1.85
N GLU A 33 -10.27 -8.22 0.69
CA GLU A 33 -9.32 -7.50 -0.15
C GLU A 33 -8.86 -6.20 0.53
N VAL A 34 -9.80 -5.49 1.16
CA VAL A 34 -9.50 -4.29 1.97
C VAL A 34 -8.58 -4.65 3.13
N SER A 35 -8.84 -5.78 3.81
CA SER A 35 -8.02 -6.24 4.93
C SER A 35 -6.58 -6.55 4.50
N ILE A 36 -6.41 -7.28 3.38
CA ILE A 36 -5.09 -7.59 2.81
C ILE A 36 -4.36 -6.30 2.40
N ALA A 37 -5.06 -5.36 1.75
CA ALA A 37 -4.49 -4.09 1.36
C ALA A 37 -4.03 -3.28 2.57
N MET A 38 -4.87 -3.20 3.62
CA MET A 38 -4.52 -2.52 4.86
C MET A 38 -3.37 -3.17 5.60
N GLN A 39 -3.30 -4.51 5.60
CA GLN A 39 -2.19 -5.21 6.21
C GLN A 39 -0.86 -4.84 5.55
N GLU A 40 -0.82 -4.80 4.20
CA GLU A 40 0.38 -4.38 3.47
C GLU A 40 0.75 -2.92 3.74
N LEU A 41 -0.23 -2.00 3.73
CA LEU A 41 0.01 -0.58 4.02
C LEU A 41 0.51 -0.35 5.45
N ARG A 42 -0.02 -1.10 6.43
CA ARG A 42 0.49 -1.07 7.82
C ARG A 42 1.88 -1.68 7.93
N ARG A 43 2.17 -2.78 7.22
CA ARG A 43 3.51 -3.40 7.19
C ARG A 43 4.56 -2.42 6.69
N ARG A 44 4.21 -1.59 5.71
CA ARG A 44 5.03 -0.48 5.20
C ARG A 44 5.08 0.74 6.13
N LYS A 45 4.35 0.71 7.25
CA LYS A 45 4.19 1.83 8.21
C LYS A 45 3.58 3.08 7.57
N TRP A 46 2.79 2.93 6.51
CA TRP A 46 2.14 4.03 5.81
C TRP A 46 0.76 4.35 6.37
N VAL A 47 0.15 3.39 7.07
CA VAL A 47 -1.20 3.51 7.63
C VAL A 47 -1.21 3.11 9.09
N ILE A 48 -1.99 3.83 9.90
CA ILE A 48 -2.27 3.50 11.30
C ILE A 48 -3.71 2.97 11.38
N LYS A 49 -3.92 1.97 12.24
CA LYS A 49 -5.23 1.40 12.56
C LYS A 49 -5.64 1.84 13.96
N ARG A 50 -6.91 2.23 14.12
CA ARG A 50 -7.56 2.48 15.40
C ARG A 50 -8.81 1.61 15.52
N ASP A 51 -8.92 0.89 16.62
CA ASP A 51 -10.12 0.09 16.91
C ASP A 51 -11.17 0.98 17.58
N ILE A 52 -12.32 1.13 16.93
CA ILE A 52 -13.47 1.84 17.46
C ILE A 52 -14.37 0.81 18.13
N LYS A 53 -14.42 0.87 19.47
CA LYS A 53 -15.41 0.13 20.26
C LYS A 53 -16.78 0.75 20.00
N LYS A 54 -17.74 -0.06 19.54
CA LYS A 54 -19.14 0.34 19.53
C LYS A 54 -19.77 0.01 20.88
N GLU A 55 -20.53 0.93 21.44
CA GLU A 55 -21.42 0.66 22.57
C GLU A 55 -22.63 -0.14 22.06
N GLY A 56 -22.48 -1.47 21.95
CA GLY A 56 -23.55 -2.35 21.49
C GLY A 56 -23.08 -3.74 21.04
N LYS A 57 -24.01 -4.63 20.69
CA LYS A 57 -23.70 -5.96 20.12
C LYS A 57 -23.20 -5.81 18.67
N GLY A 58 -21.95 -6.20 18.42
CA GLY A 58 -21.38 -6.20 17.06
C GLY A 58 -19.86 -6.35 17.06
N ARG A 59 -19.28 -6.58 15.87
CA ARG A 59 -17.82 -6.57 15.70
C ARG A 59 -17.29 -5.13 15.78
N PRO A 60 -16.10 -4.91 16.38
CA PRO A 60 -15.48 -3.59 16.43
C PRO A 60 -15.24 -3.06 15.00
N VAL A 61 -15.39 -1.75 14.83
CA VAL A 61 -15.12 -1.09 13.55
C VAL A 61 -13.66 -0.62 13.54
N HIS A 62 -12.97 -0.82 12.43
CA HIS A 62 -11.59 -0.38 12.27
C HIS A 62 -11.55 0.93 11.49
N ALA A 63 -10.95 1.95 12.08
CA ALA A 63 -10.62 3.20 11.43
C ALA A 63 -9.15 3.20 11.00
N TYR A 64 -8.87 3.85 9.88
CA TYR A 64 -7.57 3.95 9.26
C TYR A 64 -7.26 5.38 8.85
N LYS A 65 -6.00 5.75 9.02
CA LYS A 65 -5.46 7.03 8.56
C LYS A 65 -4.03 6.88 8.05
N LEU A 66 -3.59 7.80 7.19
CA LEU A 66 -2.19 7.85 6.78
C LEU A 66 -1.30 8.17 8.00
N ALA A 67 -0.22 7.41 8.14
CA ALA A 67 0.78 7.60 9.20
C ALA A 67 1.78 8.71 8.84
N ILE A 68 2.00 8.90 7.54
CA ILE A 68 2.94 9.86 6.95
C ILE A 68 2.27 10.58 5.78
N PRO A 69 2.75 11.76 5.37
CA PRO A 69 2.19 12.47 4.22
C PRO A 69 2.20 11.61 2.96
N PHE A 70 1.15 11.74 2.14
CA PHE A 70 1.01 10.97 0.90
C PHE A 70 2.21 11.14 -0.03
N ASP A 71 2.77 12.36 -0.12
CA ASP A 71 3.92 12.65 -0.98
C ASP A 71 5.17 11.90 -0.52
N LYS A 72 5.34 11.66 0.78
CA LYS A 72 6.44 10.82 1.31
C LYS A 72 6.28 9.36 0.94
N ILE A 73 5.05 8.89 0.79
CA ILE A 73 4.77 7.53 0.30
C ILE A 73 5.16 7.42 -1.17
N ILE A 74 4.80 8.41 -1.98
CA ILE A 74 5.18 8.47 -3.40
C ILE A 74 6.71 8.52 -3.55
N GLU A 75 7.39 9.40 -2.81
CA GLU A 75 8.87 9.49 -2.82
C GLU A 75 9.52 8.15 -2.47
N THR A 76 8.98 7.44 -1.47
CA THR A 76 9.47 6.11 -1.07
C THR A 76 9.28 5.10 -2.20
N LEU A 77 8.12 5.09 -2.86
CA LEU A 77 7.83 4.21 -4.00
C LEU A 77 8.74 4.49 -5.18
N GLU A 78 8.90 5.75 -5.57
CA GLU A 78 9.78 6.14 -6.67
C GLU A 78 11.21 5.68 -6.44
N LYS A 79 11.70 5.82 -5.19
CA LYS A 79 13.03 5.34 -4.80
C LYS A 79 13.14 3.82 -4.84
N GLU A 80 12.11 3.09 -4.40
CA GLU A 80 12.07 1.62 -4.47
C GLU A 80 12.11 1.13 -5.93
N GLU A 81 11.29 1.70 -6.81
CA GLU A 81 11.21 1.26 -8.20
C GLU A 81 12.45 1.68 -9.00
N ARG A 82 13.04 2.86 -8.73
CA ARG A 82 14.31 3.27 -9.34
C ARG A 82 15.43 2.27 -9.04
N LYS A 83 15.57 1.87 -7.78
CA LYS A 83 16.55 0.85 -7.38
C LYS A 83 16.30 -0.50 -8.06
N ARG A 84 15.03 -0.88 -8.29
CA ARG A 84 14.73 -2.09 -9.07
C ARG A 84 15.18 -1.96 -10.51
N MET A 85 14.91 -0.83 -11.16
CA MET A 85 15.36 -0.59 -12.54
C MET A 85 16.88 -0.68 -12.65
N GLU A 86 17.62 -0.02 -11.75
CA GLU A 86 19.09 -0.10 -11.69
C GLU A 86 19.58 -1.55 -11.53
N SER A 87 18.93 -2.35 -10.68
CA SER A 87 19.27 -3.77 -10.52
C SER A 87 18.98 -4.61 -11.77
N ILE A 88 17.89 -4.32 -12.48
CA ILE A 88 17.53 -5.01 -13.72
C ILE A 88 18.55 -4.68 -14.81
N GLU A 89 18.91 -3.40 -14.97
CA GLU A 89 19.93 -2.96 -15.91
C GLU A 89 21.28 -3.63 -15.63
N LYS A 90 21.71 -3.65 -14.36
CA LYS A 90 22.94 -4.34 -13.95
C LYS A 90 22.93 -5.83 -14.33
N ASN A 91 21.81 -6.53 -14.13
CA ASN A 91 21.70 -7.94 -14.48
C ASN A 91 21.81 -8.15 -16.00
N ILE A 92 21.22 -7.25 -16.80
CA ILE A 92 21.34 -7.29 -18.27
C ILE A 92 22.79 -7.06 -18.70
N ASP A 93 23.48 -6.09 -18.12
CA ASP A 93 24.86 -5.79 -18.47
C ASP A 93 25.81 -6.93 -18.10
N GLN A 94 25.59 -7.56 -16.95
CA GLN A 94 26.31 -8.77 -16.55
C GLN A 94 26.11 -9.92 -17.56
N LEU A 95 24.88 -10.14 -18.02
CA LEU A 95 24.59 -11.17 -19.01
C LEU A 95 25.29 -10.88 -20.36
N LYS A 96 25.25 -9.62 -20.82
CA LYS A 96 25.94 -9.19 -22.03
C LYS A 96 27.45 -9.43 -21.93
N ALA A 97 28.06 -9.02 -20.82
CA ALA A 97 29.50 -9.20 -20.60
C ALA A 97 29.90 -10.69 -20.62
N LEU A 98 29.09 -11.58 -20.06
CA LEU A 98 29.34 -13.02 -20.12
C LEU A 98 29.17 -13.59 -21.53
N SER A 99 28.21 -13.09 -22.30
CA SER A 99 27.97 -13.55 -23.68
C SER A 99 29.04 -13.15 -24.70
N LEU A 100 29.81 -12.10 -24.42
CA LEU A 100 30.90 -11.62 -25.30
C LEU A 100 32.26 -12.28 -25.02
N ASN A 101 32.36 -13.08 -23.95
CA ASN A 101 33.58 -13.80 -23.56
C ASN A 101 33.53 -15.29 -23.99
N GLN A 102 32.75 -15.62 -25.01
CA GLN A 102 32.73 -16.90 -25.73
C GLN A 102 33.08 -16.67 -27.19
#